data_AF-A0A0J9XB05-F1
#
_entry.id   AF-A0A0J9XB05-F1
#
_cell.length_a   1.000
_cell.length_b   1.000
_cell.length_c   1.000
_cell.angle_alpha   90.00
_cell.angle_beta   90.00
_cell.angle_gamma   90.00
#
_symmetry.space_group_name_H-M   'P 1'
#
loop_
_entity.id
_entity.type
_entity.pdbx_description
1 polymer ?
#
loop_
_entity_poly.entity_id
_entity_poly.type
_entity_poly.pdbx_seq_one_letter_code
_entity_poly.pdbx_strand_id
1 'polypeptide(L)'
;MVQKALKKKDTASKVTKGNRKAPKKAAPKKLAPRRKGAVTDAKILKRHSAALTSATEKLIASRVGHLELLKGNRREIEKAEREKKEKESKKKK
;
A
#
# COMPACT_ATOMS: atom_id res chain seq x y z
N MET A 1 62.16 -50.07 -6.45
CA MET A 1 61.33 -49.11 -5.70
C MET A 1 60.92 -47.99 -6.62
N VAL A 2 59.64 -47.57 -6.59
CA VAL A 2 59.18 -46.17 -6.57
C VAL A 2 57.64 -46.26 -6.61
N GLN A 3 57.02 -46.12 -5.43
CA GLN A 3 55.57 -46.00 -5.28
C GLN A 3 55.17 -44.56 -5.63
N LYS A 4 54.25 -44.41 -6.58
CA LYS A 4 53.69 -43.11 -6.96
C LYS A 4 52.72 -42.65 -5.86
N ALA A 5 52.88 -41.43 -5.35
CA ALA A 5 52.05 -40.88 -4.28
C ALA A 5 50.57 -40.80 -4.69
N LEU A 6 49.71 -41.46 -3.93
CA LEU A 6 48.25 -41.37 -4.05
C LEU A 6 47.80 -39.99 -3.58
N LYS A 7 47.31 -39.15 -4.50
CA LYS A 7 46.68 -37.88 -4.13
C LYS A 7 45.39 -38.17 -3.36
N LYS A 8 45.26 -37.62 -2.16
CA LYS A 8 44.05 -37.74 -1.33
C LYS A 8 42.88 -37.08 -2.09
N LYS A 9 41.82 -37.86 -2.32
CA LYS A 9 40.58 -37.35 -2.91
C LYS A 9 39.86 -36.56 -1.81
N ASP A 10 39.77 -35.24 -1.96
CA ASP A 10 38.99 -34.38 -1.06
C ASP A 10 37.50 -34.73 -1.17
N THR A 11 37.11 -35.74 -0.40
CA THR A 11 35.73 -36.17 -0.24
C THR A 11 35.19 -35.59 1.05
N ALA A 12 34.79 -34.33 0.95
CA ALA A 12 33.66 -33.73 1.67
C ALA A 12 33.83 -32.22 1.58
N SER A 13 33.12 -31.59 0.64
CA SER A 13 32.78 -30.18 0.80
C SER A 13 32.00 -30.04 2.11
N LYS A 14 32.68 -29.58 3.16
CA LYS A 14 32.07 -29.29 4.46
C LYS A 14 30.95 -28.30 4.19
N VAL A 15 29.69 -28.73 4.32
CA VAL A 15 28.53 -27.86 4.18
C VAL A 15 28.58 -26.86 5.34
N THR A 16 29.24 -25.73 5.12
CA THR A 16 29.30 -24.64 6.08
C THR A 16 27.89 -24.09 6.26
N LYS A 17 27.51 -23.79 7.50
CA LYS A 17 26.18 -23.26 7.86
C LYS A 17 25.78 -21.99 7.07
N GLY A 18 26.72 -21.33 6.40
CA GLY A 18 26.51 -20.17 5.54
C GLY A 18 25.74 -20.45 4.23
N ASN A 19 25.69 -21.69 3.74
CA ASN A 19 24.99 -22.02 2.48
C ASN A 19 23.52 -22.44 2.65
N ARG A 20 22.96 -22.35 3.87
CA ARG A 20 21.55 -22.65 4.10
C ARG A 20 20.69 -21.44 3.71
N LYS A 21 20.17 -21.44 2.47
CA LYS A 21 19.14 -20.50 1.99
C LYS A 21 17.77 -20.68 2.69
N ALA A 22 17.74 -21.18 3.92
CA ALA A 22 16.51 -21.34 4.69
C ALA A 22 16.25 -20.02 5.45
N PRO A 23 15.09 -19.38 5.25
CA PRO A 23 14.74 -18.20 6.04
C PRO A 23 14.70 -18.56 7.53
N LYS A 24 15.19 -17.65 8.39
CA LYS A 24 15.11 -17.81 9.85
C LYS A 24 13.64 -17.98 10.28
N LYS A 25 13.37 -18.69 11.37
CA LYS A 25 11.99 -18.91 11.88
C LYS A 25 11.19 -17.61 12.06
N ALA A 26 11.86 -16.53 12.44
CA ALA A 26 11.28 -15.19 12.62
C ALA A 26 11.26 -14.32 11.35
N ALA A 27 11.66 -14.86 10.19
CA ALA A 27 11.64 -14.08 8.96
C ALA A 27 10.19 -13.95 8.43
N PRO A 28 9.79 -12.77 7.92
CA PRO A 28 8.46 -12.57 7.35
C PRO A 28 8.27 -13.50 6.15
N LYS A 29 7.19 -14.29 6.19
CA LYS A 29 6.83 -15.20 5.09
C LYS A 29 6.20 -14.40 3.96
N LYS A 30 6.72 -14.54 2.74
CA LYS A 30 6.08 -13.98 1.53
C LYS A 30 4.84 -14.82 1.19
N LEU A 31 3.66 -14.32 1.55
CA LEU A 31 2.37 -14.92 1.21
C LEU A 31 1.91 -14.50 -0.20
N ALA A 32 2.75 -14.73 -1.21
CA ALA A 32 2.40 -14.46 -2.60
C ALA A 32 1.70 -15.68 -3.24
N PRO A 33 0.72 -15.46 -4.14
CA PRO A 33 0.12 -16.56 -4.89
C PRO A 33 1.19 -17.26 -5.73
N ARG A 34 1.17 -18.59 -5.73
CA ARG A 34 2.13 -19.43 -6.48
C ARG A 34 1.55 -20.01 -7.77
N ARG A 35 0.22 -20.18 -7.81
CA ARG A 35 -0.49 -20.73 -8.97
C ARG A 35 -0.57 -19.67 -10.06
N LYS A 36 -0.33 -20.06 -11.32
CA LYS A 36 -0.31 -19.14 -12.47
C LYS A 36 -1.59 -18.29 -12.56
N GLY A 37 -2.77 -18.90 -12.41
CA GLY A 37 -4.06 -18.19 -12.40
C GLY A 37 -4.19 -17.19 -11.24
N ALA A 38 -3.88 -17.61 -10.01
CA ALA A 38 -3.93 -16.69 -8.86
C ALA A 38 -2.94 -15.51 -8.98
N VAL A 39 -1.82 -15.69 -9.68
CA VAL A 39 -0.87 -14.60 -9.99
C VAL A 39 -1.46 -13.62 -11.01
N THR A 40 -2.17 -14.10 -12.03
CA THR A 40 -2.85 -13.22 -13.00
C THR A 40 -3.99 -12.46 -12.34
N ASP A 41 -4.79 -13.12 -11.51
CA ASP A 41 -5.92 -12.52 -10.81
C ASP A 41 -5.45 -11.42 -9.85
N ALA A 42 -4.37 -11.67 -9.09
CA ALA A 42 -3.78 -10.67 -8.21
C ALA A 42 -3.27 -9.43 -8.97
N LYS A 43 -2.73 -9.61 -10.18
CA LYS A 43 -2.28 -8.49 -11.03
C LYS A 43 -3.47 -7.70 -11.57
N ILE A 44 -4.53 -8.39 -11.99
CA ILE A 44 -5.79 -7.80 -12.47
C ILE A 44 -6.41 -6.98 -11.34
N LEU A 45 -6.59 -7.56 -10.16
CA LEU A 45 -7.12 -6.88 -8.98
C LEU A 45 -6.34 -5.61 -8.66
N LYS A 46 -5.01 -5.67 -8.63
CA LYS A 46 -4.17 -4.50 -8.35
C LYS A 46 -4.37 -3.36 -9.36
N ARG A 47 -4.55 -3.68 -10.65
CA ARG A 47 -4.76 -2.67 -11.70
C ARG A 47 -6.14 -2.03 -11.58
N HIS A 48 -7.18 -2.85 -11.41
CA HIS A 48 -8.55 -2.34 -11.32
C HIS A 48 -8.81 -1.60 -10.01
N SER A 49 -8.23 -2.03 -8.88
CA SER A 49 -8.40 -1.33 -7.61
C SER A 49 -7.85 0.09 -7.68
N ALA A 50 -6.66 0.29 -8.26
CA ALA A 50 -6.05 1.61 -8.40
C ALA A 50 -6.82 2.51 -9.37
N ALA A 51 -7.32 1.95 -10.48
CA ALA A 51 -8.13 2.71 -11.42
C ALA A 51 -9.49 3.11 -10.81
N LEU A 52 -10.12 2.19 -10.08
CA LEU A 52 -11.40 2.43 -9.42
C LEU A 52 -11.27 3.53 -8.36
N THR A 53 -10.26 3.46 -7.48
CA THR A 53 -10.04 4.48 -6.45
C THR A 53 -9.84 5.86 -7.08
N SER A 54 -8.97 5.96 -8.09
CA SER A 54 -8.72 7.24 -8.78
C SER A 54 -9.98 7.82 -9.44
N ALA A 55 -10.78 6.96 -10.09
CA ALA A 55 -12.03 7.39 -10.70
C ALA A 55 -13.04 7.87 -9.65
N THR A 56 -13.15 7.17 -8.52
CA THR A 56 -14.04 7.56 -7.41
C THR A 56 -13.58 8.84 -6.73
N GLU A 57 -12.28 9.04 -6.53
CA GLU A 57 -11.70 10.28 -5.98
C GLU A 57 -12.00 11.46 -6.89
N LYS A 58 -11.84 11.29 -8.22
CA LYS A 58 -12.17 12.34 -9.20
C LYS A 58 -13.66 12.68 -9.20
N LEU A 59 -14.54 11.67 -9.10
CA LEU A 59 -15.99 11.87 -9.07
C LEU A 59 -16.44 12.55 -7.77
N ILE A 60 -15.86 12.19 -6.64
CA ILE A 60 -16.13 12.84 -5.35
C ILE A 60 -15.64 14.29 -5.42
N ALA A 61 -14.43 14.54 -5.91
CA ALA A 61 -13.87 15.88 -6.03
C ALA A 61 -14.69 16.77 -6.97
N SER A 62 -15.14 16.27 -8.12
CA SER A 62 -15.97 17.07 -9.04
C SER A 62 -17.33 17.40 -8.43
N ARG A 63 -17.95 16.45 -7.71
CA ARG A 63 -19.22 16.68 -7.03
C ARG A 63 -19.07 17.67 -5.88
N VAL A 64 -18.03 17.52 -5.05
CA VAL A 64 -17.76 18.45 -3.94
C VAL A 64 -17.43 19.84 -4.46
N GLY A 65 -16.56 19.97 -5.46
CA GLY A 65 -16.23 21.27 -6.06
C GLY A 65 -17.44 21.95 -6.70
N HIS A 66 -18.32 21.21 -7.37
CA HIS A 66 -19.59 21.76 -7.87
C HIS A 66 -20.51 22.22 -6.74
N LEU A 67 -20.59 21.46 -5.64
CA LEU A 67 -21.38 21.84 -4.47
C LEU A 67 -20.81 23.07 -3.75
N GLU A 68 -19.49 23.22 -3.71
CA GLU A 68 -18.82 24.42 -3.20
C GLU A 68 -19.17 25.65 -4.02
N LEU A 69 -19.28 25.55 -5.35
CA LEU A 69 -19.74 26.66 -6.20
C LEU A 69 -21.21 27.02 -5.96
N LEU A 70 -22.09 26.02 -5.79
CA LEU A 70 -23.53 26.27 -5.60
C LEU A 70 -23.87 26.77 -4.20
N LYS A 71 -23.26 26.19 -3.16
CA LYS A 71 -23.63 26.41 -1.75
C LYS A 71 -22.61 27.27 -1.00
N GLY A 72 -21.40 27.45 -1.54
CA GLY A 72 -20.27 28.07 -0.85
C GLY A 72 -19.45 27.07 -0.04
N ASN A 73 -18.23 27.48 0.31
CA ASN A 73 -17.35 26.63 1.12
C ASN A 73 -17.89 26.51 2.56
N ARG A 74 -17.68 25.35 3.21
CA ARG A 74 -18.09 25.12 4.60
C ARG A 74 -17.62 26.23 5.55
N ARG A 75 -16.39 26.72 5.37
CA ARG A 75 -15.81 27.79 6.20
C ARG A 75 -16.52 29.12 6.02
N GLU A 76 -16.98 29.42 4.80
CA GLU A 76 -17.71 30.66 4.51
C GLU A 76 -19.12 30.58 5.08
N ILE A 77 -19.79 29.45 4.94
CA ILE A 77 -21.12 29.20 5.51
C ILE A 77 -21.06 29.32 7.04
N GLU A 78 -20.10 28.65 7.70
CA GLU A 78 -19.94 28.71 9.15
C GLU A 78 -19.65 30.13 9.66
N LYS A 79 -18.85 30.92 8.92
CA LYS A 79 -18.61 32.34 9.23
C LYS A 79 -19.89 33.16 9.09
N ALA A 80 -20.60 33.03 7.97
CA ALA A 80 -21.85 33.74 7.73
C ALA A 80 -22.92 33.41 8.77
N GLU A 81 -23.01 32.16 9.22
CA GLU A 81 -23.92 31.74 10.29
C GLU A 81 -23.56 32.34 11.65
N ARG A 82 -22.26 32.41 11.99
CA ARG A 82 -21.80 33.07 13.22
C ARG A 82 -22.12 34.56 13.22
N GLU A 83 -21.84 35.25 12.11
CA GLU A 83 -22.15 36.68 11.96
C GLU A 83 -23.65 36.95 12.03
N LYS A 84 -24.49 36.09 11.44
CA LYS A 84 -25.95 36.18 11.55
C LYS A 84 -26.42 36.02 12.99
N LYS A 85 -25.92 35.02 13.72
CA LYS A 85 -26.24 34.80 15.15
C LYS A 85 -25.82 35.97 16.02
N GLU A 86 -24.63 36.54 15.78
CA GLU A 86 -24.16 37.69 16.54
C GLU A 86 -25.04 38.92 16.30
N LYS A 87 -25.42 39.20 15.04
CA LYS A 87 -26.34 40.29 14.69
C LYS A 87 -27.73 40.09 15.32
N GLU A 88 -28.25 38.86 15.32
CA GLU A 88 -29.56 38.54 15.90
C GLU A 88 -29.55 38.67 17.43
N SER A 89 -28.45 38.30 18.09
CA SER A 89 -28.27 38.49 19.54
C SER A 89 -28.17 39.97 19.95
N LYS A 90 -27.55 40.81 19.11
CA LYS A 90 -27.45 42.26 19.32
C LYS A 90 -28.78 42.99 19.06
N LYS A 91 -29.66 42.43 18.22
CA LYS A 91 -30.98 42.98 17.90
C LYS A 91 -32.07 42.61 18.93
N LYS A 92 -31.81 41.58 19.76
CA LYS A 92 -32.68 41.15 20.87
C LYS A 92 -32.32 41.78 22.23
N LYS A 93 -31.17 42.44 22.33
CA LYS A 93 -30.78 43.30 23.46
C LYS A 93 -31.20 44.73 23.19
#